data_AF-A0A259NH86-F1
#
_entry.id   AF-A0A259NH86-F1
#
_cell.length_a   1.000
_cell.length_b   1.000
_cell.length_c   1.000
_cell.angle_alpha   90.00
_cell.angle_beta   90.00
_cell.angle_gamma   90.00
#
_symmetry.space_group_name_H-M   'P 1'
#
loop_
_entity.id
_entity.type
_entity.pdbx_description
1 polymer ?
#
loop_
_entity_poly.entity_id
_entity_poly.type
_entity_poly.pdbx_seq_one_letter_code
_entity_poly.pdbx_strand_id
1 'polypeptide(L)' 'IAKGMSNKVIARELNISDGTVKVHVKHLLKKLGLRSRVEAAVWMVNQQGGKL' A
#
# COMPACT_ATOMS: atom_id res chain seq x y z
N ILE A 1 2.96 -1.43 1.57
CA ILE A 1 2.66 -1.47 0.10
C ILE A 1 3.54 -0.49 -0.70
N ALA A 2 3.47 0.82 -0.45
CA ALA A 2 4.27 1.81 -1.19
C ALA A 2 5.80 1.67 -0.96
N LYS A 3 6.21 1.21 0.24
CA LYS A 3 7.58 0.75 0.53
C LYS A 3 7.93 -0.64 -0.07
N GLY A 4 7.18 -1.14 -1.04
CA GLY A 4 7.42 -2.44 -1.69
C GLY A 4 7.04 -3.70 -0.88
N MET A 5 6.75 -3.60 0.42
CA MET A 5 6.43 -4.77 1.27
C MET A 5 5.31 -5.68 0.70
N SER A 6 5.49 -6.99 0.80
CA SER A 6 4.48 -7.98 0.42
C SER A 6 3.36 -8.08 1.46
N ASN A 7 2.20 -8.60 1.07
CA ASN A 7 1.08 -8.76 2.00
C ASN A 7 1.41 -9.74 3.14
N LYS A 8 2.19 -10.78 2.85
CA LYS A 8 2.67 -11.74 3.86
C LYS A 8 3.56 -11.09 4.92
N VAL A 9 4.42 -10.14 4.53
CA VAL A 9 5.25 -9.39 5.48
C VAL A 9 4.39 -8.48 6.34
N ILE A 10 3.50 -7.70 5.72
CA ILE A 10 2.56 -6.81 6.41
C ILE A 10 1.67 -7.60 7.39
N ALA A 11 1.18 -8.75 6.97
CA ALA A 11 0.36 -9.65 7.78
C ALA A 11 1.10 -10.10 9.05
N ARG A 12 2.38 -10.46 8.91
CA ARG A 12 3.24 -10.86 10.04
C ARG A 12 3.50 -9.70 10.99
N GLU A 13 3.87 -8.53 10.47
CA GLU A 13 4.16 -7.35 11.29
C GLU A 13 2.94 -6.88 12.08
N LEU A 14 1.75 -6.99 11.49
CA LEU A 14 0.50 -6.56 12.12
C LEU A 14 -0.25 -7.69 12.85
N ASN A 15 0.28 -8.91 12.87
CA ASN A 15 -0.35 -10.11 13.44
C ASN A 15 -1.80 -10.34 12.95
N ILE A 16 -2.03 -10.23 11.64
CA ILE A 16 -3.33 -10.44 10.98
C ILE A 16 -3.20 -11.38 9.78
N SER A 17 -4.32 -11.81 9.21
CA SER A 17 -4.30 -12.67 8.02
C SER A 17 -3.89 -11.92 6.74
N ASP A 18 -3.27 -12.62 5.78
CA ASP A 18 -3.00 -12.09 4.44
C ASP A 18 -4.28 -11.63 3.73
N GLY A 19 -5.41 -12.33 3.96
CA GLY A 19 -6.72 -11.95 3.45
C GLY A 19 -7.18 -10.59 3.97
N THR A 20 -6.98 -10.32 5.26
CA THR A 20 -7.28 -9.02 5.89
C THR A 20 -6.44 -7.92 5.25
N VAL A 21 -5.13 -8.17 5.05
CA VAL A 21 -4.24 -7.21 4.36
C VAL A 21 -4.74 -6.91 2.95
N LYS A 22 -5.12 -7.93 2.16
CA LYS A 22 -5.66 -7.75 0.80
C LYS A 22 -6.88 -6.83 0.76
N VAL A 23 -7.81 -6.99 1.70
CA VAL A 23 -8.99 -6.12 1.82
C VAL A 23 -8.57 -4.67 2.11
N HIS A 24 -7.66 -4.46 3.06
CA HIS A 24 -7.15 -3.12 3.36
C HIS A 24 -6.41 -2.49 2.16
N VAL A 25 -5.59 -3.24 1.43
CA VAL A 25 -4.92 -2.77 0.21
C VAL A 25 -5.95 -2.33 -0.83
N LYS A 26 -6.97 -3.14 -1.10
CA LYS A 26 -8.04 -2.81 -2.05
C LYS A 26 -8.76 -1.51 -1.66
N HIS A 27 -9.11 -1.37 -0.39
CA HIS A 27 -9.78 -0.16 0.10
C HIS A 27 -8.88 1.07 0.04
N LEU A 28 -7.59 0.93 0.38
CA LEU A 28 -6.63 2.03 0.29
C LEU A 28 -6.48 2.51 -1.15
N LEU A 29 -6.27 1.59 -2.10
CA LEU A 29 -6.16 1.93 -3.52
C LEU A 29 -7.41 2.65 -4.02
N LYS A 30 -8.60 2.13 -3.68
CA LYS A 30 -9.88 2.78 -4.02
C LYS A 30 -9.99 4.20 -3.47
N LYS A 31 -9.64 4.41 -2.19
CA LYS A 31 -9.69 5.74 -1.55
C LYS A 31 -8.72 6.74 -2.17
N LEU A 32 -7.59 6.26 -2.67
CA LEU A 32 -6.57 7.09 -3.33
C LEU A 32 -6.79 7.22 -4.84
N GLY A 33 -7.82 6.58 -5.41
CA GLY A 33 -8.04 6.56 -6.86
C GLY A 33 -6.99 5.79 -7.66
N LEU A 34 -6.22 4.93 -7.00
CA LEU A 34 -5.13 4.15 -7.60
C LEU A 34 -5.63 2.77 -8.01
N ARG A 35 -5.07 2.22 -9.09
CA ARG A 35 -5.45 0.92 -9.66
C ARG A 35 -4.50 -0.19 -9.26
N SER A 36 -3.27 0.15 -8.86
CA SER A 36 -2.26 -0.85 -8.53
C SER A 36 -1.34 -0.44 -7.38
N ARG A 37 -0.68 -1.43 -6.79
CA ARG A 37 0.37 -1.21 -5.78
C ARG A 37 1.60 -0.50 -6.34
N VAL A 38 1.85 -0.65 -7.66
CA VAL A 38 2.96 0.04 -8.35
C VAL A 38 2.64 1.52 -8.44
N GLU A 39 1.42 1.88 -8.85
CA GLU A 39 0.94 3.26 -8.82
C GLU A 39 1.02 3.84 -7.40
N ALA A 40 0.68 3.08 -6.36
CA ALA A 40 0.84 3.51 -4.97
C ALA A 40 2.30 3.79 -4.57
N ALA A 41 3.26 3.03 -5.10
CA ALA A 41 4.68 3.29 -4.86
C ALA A 41 5.13 4.58 -5.58
N VAL A 42 4.76 4.75 -6.85
CA VAL A 42 5.06 5.96 -7.64
C VAL A 42 4.41 7.20 -7.02
N TRP A 43 3.14 7.11 -6.64
CA TRP A 43 2.40 8.19 -5.98
C TRP A 43 3.09 8.63 -4.69
N MET A 44 3.59 7.69 -3.88
CA MET A 44 4.33 8.01 -2.66
C MET A 44 5.62 8.78 -2.94
N VAL A 45 6.38 8.38 -3.98
CA VAL A 45 7.61 9.07 -4.39
C VAL A 45 7.29 10.50 -4.84
N ASN A 46 6.27 10.68 -5.66
CA ASN A 46 5.86 12.01 -6.14
C ASN A 46 5.36 12.91 -4.99
N GLN A 47 4.68 12.34 -3.99
CA GLN A 47 4.27 13.10 -2.80
C GLN A 47 5.44 13.49 -1.87
N GLN A 48 6.54 12.75 -1.86
CA GLN A 48 7.73 13.10 -1.06
C GLN A 48 8.52 14.26 -1.69
N GLY A 49 8.42 14.46 -3.01
CA GLY A 49 9.04 15.58 -3.72
C GLY A 49 8.35 16.95 -3.52
N GLY A 50 7.12 16.98 -2.97
CA GLY A 50 6.38 18.21 -2.66
C GLY A 50 6.50 18.69 -1.20
N LYS A 51 7.42 18.10 -0.42
CA LYS A 51 7.66 18.43 1.00
C LYS A 51 9.01 19.11 1.25
N LEU A 52 9.63 19.67 0.23
CA LEU A 52 10.80 20.55 0.34
C LEU A 52 10.41 21.99 0.00
#